data_AF-A0A369KSH1-F1
#
_entry.id   AF-A0A369KSH1-F1
#
_cell.length_a   1.000
_cell.length_b   1.000
_cell.length_c   1.000
_cell.angle_alpha   90.00
_cell.angle_beta   90.00
_cell.angle_gamma   90.00
#
_symmetry.space_group_name_H-M   'P 1'
#
loop_
_entity.id
_entity.type
_entity.pdbx_description
1 polymer ?
#
loop_
_entity_poly.entity_id
_entity_poly.type
_entity_poly.pdbx_seq_one_letter_code
_entity_poly.pdbx_strand_id
1 'polypeptide(L)'
;MLQSKKRTERKWRQRTTRNHILQLEHLYKTHPARPTTQTKTVFPQVLEDAIRSGSLVTVHYLDRGTETALTGTVTALFHAHGIIEIKTSTGLRRHIPYNEVMNLHESLDRRPIKE
;
A
#
# COMPACT_ATOMS: atom_id res chain seq x y z
N MET A 1 -1.21 -11.00 -44.51
CA MET A 1 -1.21 -10.29 -43.20
C MET A 1 0.08 -10.47 -42.34
N LEU A 2 1.15 -11.11 -42.83
CA LEU A 2 2.38 -11.35 -42.05
C LEU A 2 3.28 -10.10 -41.84
N GLN A 3 3.20 -9.11 -42.72
CA GLN A 3 4.07 -7.93 -42.67
C GLN A 3 3.73 -6.98 -41.50
N SER A 4 2.46 -6.94 -41.08
CA SER A 4 2.03 -6.10 -39.96
C SER A 4 2.66 -6.55 -38.64
N LYS A 5 2.69 -7.87 -38.38
CA LYS A 5 3.29 -8.45 -37.18
C LYS A 5 4.80 -8.18 -37.09
N LYS A 6 5.54 -8.34 -38.19
CA LYS A 6 6.98 -8.02 -38.25
C LYS A 6 7.29 -6.53 -38.03
N ARG A 7 6.43 -5.62 -38.51
CA ARG A 7 6.59 -4.17 -38.30
C ARG A 7 6.34 -3.78 -36.84
N THR A 8 5.34 -4.40 -36.20
CA THR A 8 5.05 -4.22 -34.77
C THR A 8 6.18 -4.74 -33.91
N GLU A 9 6.69 -5.94 -34.19
CA GLU A 9 7.80 -6.54 -33.44
C GLU A 9 9.09 -5.73 -33.59
N ARG A 10 9.40 -5.23 -34.78
CA ARG A 10 10.56 -4.36 -35.03
C ARG A 10 10.46 -3.02 -34.30
N LYS A 11 9.27 -2.40 -34.27
CA LYS A 11 9.01 -1.19 -33.47
C LYS A 11 9.13 -1.47 -31.97
N TRP A 12 8.70 -2.64 -31.51
CA TRP A 12 8.82 -3.06 -30.11
C TRP A 12 10.28 -3.22 -29.70
N ARG A 13 11.07 -3.94 -30.52
CA ARG A 13 12.52 -4.10 -30.34
C ARG A 13 13.28 -2.77 -30.41
N GLN A 14 12.87 -1.85 -31.28
CA GLN A 14 13.42 -0.47 -31.34
C GLN A 14 13.10 0.33 -30.08
N ARG A 15 11.87 0.21 -29.55
CA ARG A 15 11.51 0.84 -28.29
C ARG A 15 12.31 0.23 -27.14
N THR A 16 12.48 -1.08 -27.02
CA THR A 16 13.33 -1.69 -25.97
C THR A 16 14.84 -1.60 -26.26
N THR A 17 15.34 -0.43 -26.65
CA THR A 17 16.79 -0.16 -26.67
C THR A 17 17.27 0.17 -25.26
N ARG A 18 18.56 -0.07 -24.98
CA ARG A 18 19.21 0.25 -23.70
C ARG A 18 18.92 1.68 -23.21
N ASN A 19 18.84 2.65 -24.12
CA ASN A 19 18.51 4.03 -23.80
C ASN A 19 17.07 4.21 -23.29
N HIS A 20 16.09 3.48 -23.82
CA HIS A 20 14.73 3.53 -23.31
C HIS A 20 14.62 2.87 -21.94
N ILE A 21 15.36 1.79 -21.69
CA ILE A 21 15.44 1.18 -20.35
C ILE A 21 16.04 2.18 -19.35
N LEU A 22 17.15 2.83 -19.70
CA LEU A 22 17.77 3.86 -18.86
C LEU A 22 16.84 5.07 -18.64
N GLN A 23 16.07 5.47 -19.65
CA GLN A 23 15.06 6.53 -19.50
C GLN A 23 13.93 6.11 -18.55
N LEU A 24 13.44 4.87 -18.65
CA LEU A 24 12.43 4.35 -17.73
C LEU A 24 12.97 4.24 -16.30
N GLU A 25 14.20 3.79 -16.12
CA GLU A 25 14.87 3.77 -14.81
C GLU A 25 15.05 5.18 -14.24
N HIS A 26 15.42 6.15 -15.08
CA HIS A 26 15.54 7.54 -14.66
C HIS A 26 14.19 8.14 -14.28
N LEU A 27 13.13 7.85 -15.06
CA LEU A 27 11.76 8.25 -14.73
C LEU A 27 11.29 7.61 -13.42
N TYR A 28 11.60 6.34 -13.18
CA TYR A 28 11.26 5.64 -11.94
C TYR A 28 12.03 6.19 -10.72
N LYS A 29 13.29 6.61 -10.90
CA LYS A 29 14.11 7.24 -9.85
C LYS A 29 13.69 8.68 -9.55
N THR A 30 13.28 9.44 -10.57
CA THR A 30 12.86 10.86 -10.43
C THR A 30 11.42 10.99 -9.96
N HIS A 31 10.57 10.03 -10.31
CA HIS A 31 9.19 9.93 -9.88
C HIS A 31 9.01 8.55 -9.27
N PRO A 32 9.42 8.34 -8.00
CA PRO A 32 9.15 7.07 -7.33
C PRO A 32 7.66 6.79 -7.48
N ALA A 33 7.34 5.67 -8.12
CA ALA A 33 5.96 5.27 -8.30
C ALA A 33 5.28 5.29 -6.93
N ARG A 34 4.29 6.20 -6.76
CA ARG A 34 3.36 6.11 -5.63
C ARG A 34 2.91 4.65 -5.58
N PRO A 35 2.94 3.99 -4.40
CA PRO A 35 2.68 2.56 -4.30
C PRO A 35 1.42 2.21 -5.09
N THR A 36 1.65 1.62 -6.26
CA THR A 36 0.58 1.32 -7.22
C THR A 36 -0.22 0.15 -6.67
N THR A 37 -1.46 0.05 -7.13
CA THR A 37 -2.54 -0.89 -6.79
C THR A 37 -2.14 -2.35 -6.46
N GLN A 38 -0.96 -2.84 -6.84
CA GLN A 38 -0.45 -4.14 -6.44
C GLN A 38 -0.27 -4.30 -4.91
N THR A 39 0.11 -3.23 -4.19
CA THR A 39 0.14 -3.25 -2.71
C THR A 39 -1.26 -3.35 -2.10
N LYS A 40 -2.31 -2.91 -2.82
CA LYS A 40 -3.71 -2.98 -2.35
C LYS A 40 -4.30 -4.39 -2.35
N THR A 41 -3.73 -5.35 -3.10
CA THR A 41 -4.25 -6.73 -3.10
C THR A 41 -3.81 -7.53 -1.87
N VAL A 42 -2.64 -7.23 -1.30
CA VAL A 42 -2.12 -7.88 -0.07
C VAL A 42 -2.65 -7.20 1.19
N PHE A 43 -3.12 -5.96 1.05
CA PHE A 43 -3.57 -5.11 2.15
C PHE A 43 -4.76 -5.68 2.96
N PRO A 44 -5.82 -6.26 2.35
CA PRO A 44 -6.93 -6.86 3.09
C PRO A 44 -6.50 -8.09 3.90
N GLN A 45 -5.63 -8.94 3.35
CA GLN A 45 -5.16 -10.14 4.05
C GLN A 45 -4.35 -9.79 5.29
N VAL A 46 -3.45 -8.80 5.18
CA VAL A 46 -2.66 -8.32 6.33
C VAL A 46 -3.56 -7.73 7.41
N LEU A 47 -4.64 -7.04 7.03
CA LEU A 47 -5.61 -6.51 8.00
C LEU A 47 -6.45 -7.59 8.66
N GLU A 48 -6.92 -8.58 7.89
CA GLU A 48 -7.64 -9.74 8.43
C GLU A 48 -6.77 -10.53 9.40
N ASP A 49 -5.50 -10.74 9.08
CA ASP A 49 -4.54 -11.40 9.96
C ASP A 49 -4.25 -10.54 11.20
N ALA A 50 -4.11 -9.21 11.07
CA ALA A 50 -3.94 -8.31 12.20
C ALA A 50 -5.16 -8.28 13.14
N ILE A 51 -6.38 -8.38 12.60
CA ILE A 51 -7.61 -8.53 13.39
C ILE A 51 -7.60 -9.87 14.13
N ARG A 52 -7.22 -10.96 13.44
CA ARG A 52 -7.17 -12.30 14.02
C ARG A 52 -6.12 -12.41 15.12
N SER A 53 -4.95 -11.81 14.93
CA SER A 53 -3.84 -11.86 15.89
C SER A 53 -4.00 -10.85 17.04
N GLY A 54 -4.78 -9.79 16.84
CA GLY A 54 -4.83 -8.65 17.75
C GLY A 54 -3.50 -7.89 17.80
N SER A 55 -2.64 -8.03 16.78
CA SER A 55 -1.32 -7.40 16.73
C SER A 55 -1.44 -5.87 16.74
N LEU A 56 -0.46 -5.23 17.39
CA LEU A 56 -0.29 -3.80 17.30
C LEU A 56 0.30 -3.46 15.92
N VAL A 57 -0.38 -2.60 15.17
CA VAL A 57 0.06 -2.15 13.84
C VAL A 57 0.25 -0.65 13.84
N THR A 58 1.19 -0.18 13.01
CA THR A 58 1.32 1.24 12.68
C THR A 58 0.83 1.47 11.26
N VAL A 59 -0.18 2.33 11.13
CA VAL A 59 -0.84 2.66 9.87
C VAL A 59 -0.48 4.08 9.48
N HIS A 60 0.11 4.22 8.30
CA HIS A 60 0.38 5.51 7.65
C HIS A 60 -0.76 5.81 6.70
N TYR A 61 -1.43 6.94 6.90
CA TYR A 61 -2.59 7.35 6.12
C TYR A 61 -2.59 8.85 5.87
N LEU A 62 -3.38 9.28 4.89
CA LEU A 62 -3.55 10.66 4.51
C LEU A 62 -4.75 11.26 5.25
N ASP A 63 -4.52 12.15 6.22
CA ASP A 63 -5.58 12.93 6.87
C ASP A 63 -5.62 14.33 6.27
N ARG A 64 -6.70 14.67 5.55
CA ARG A 64 -6.89 15.99 4.91
C ARG A 64 -5.71 16.44 4.03
N GLY A 65 -5.03 15.50 3.39
CA GLY A 65 -3.88 15.78 2.52
C GLY A 65 -2.53 15.77 3.23
N THR A 66 -2.49 15.59 4.55
CA THR A 66 -1.26 15.46 5.33
C THR A 66 -1.03 14.01 5.73
N GLU A 67 0.19 13.52 5.52
CA GLU A 67 0.56 12.19 5.97
C GLU A 67 0.61 12.14 7.50
N THR A 68 -0.09 11.16 8.06
CA THR A 68 -0.20 10.93 9.50
C THR A 68 0.03 9.45 9.79
N ALA A 69 0.60 9.14 10.95
CA ALA A 69 0.77 7.77 11.43
C ALA A 69 -0.07 7.54 12.68
N LEU A 70 -0.69 6.36 12.76
CA LEU A 70 -1.46 5.91 13.93
C LEU A 70 -1.04 4.50 14.31
N THR A 71 -0.69 4.31 15.58
CA THR A 71 -0.39 2.98 16.13
C THR A 71 -1.55 2.50 16.99
N GLY A 72 -2.00 1.27 16.74
CA GLY A 72 -3.10 0.66 17.47
C GLY A 72 -3.39 -0.76 16.98
N THR A 73 -4.43 -1.37 17.54
CA THR A 73 -4.93 -2.68 17.08
C THR A 73 -6.04 -2.48 16.06
N VAL A 74 -6.05 -3.28 15.00
CA VAL A 74 -7.16 -3.28 14.04
C VAL A 74 -8.32 -4.06 14.64
N THR A 75 -9.45 -3.39 14.83
CA THR A 75 -10.62 -4.00 15.49
C THR A 75 -11.68 -4.46 14.49
N ALA A 76 -11.80 -3.77 13.35
CA ALA A 76 -12.81 -4.11 12.36
C ALA A 76 -12.42 -3.70 10.94
N LEU A 77 -12.97 -4.44 9.99
CA LEU A 77 -12.82 -4.25 8.55
C LEU A 77 -14.20 -4.11 7.90
N PHE A 78 -14.54 -2.91 7.42
CA PHE A 78 -15.83 -2.65 6.78
C PHE A 78 -15.67 -2.66 5.26
N HIS A 79 -15.66 -3.85 4.66
CA HIS A 79 -15.45 -4.02 3.20
C HIS A 79 -16.43 -3.20 2.36
N ALA A 80 -17.73 -3.20 2.72
CA ALA A 80 -18.77 -2.49 1.97
C ALA A 80 -18.58 -0.97 1.94
N HIS A 81 -17.98 -0.40 2.99
CA HIS A 81 -17.73 1.03 3.10
C HIS A 81 -16.30 1.41 2.77
N GLY A 82 -15.43 0.42 2.61
CA GLY A 82 -14.02 0.63 2.39
C GLY A 82 -13.30 1.30 3.56
N ILE A 83 -13.62 0.92 4.80
CA ILE A 83 -13.10 1.55 6.02
C ILE A 83 -12.42 0.51 6.93
N ILE A 84 -11.30 0.89 7.55
CA ILE A 84 -10.66 0.18 8.66
C ILE A 84 -10.94 0.90 9.98
N GLU A 85 -11.17 0.14 11.04
CA GLU A 85 -11.21 0.66 12.41
C GLU A 85 -9.95 0.26 13.16
N ILE A 86 -9.28 1.27 13.75
CA ILE A 86 -8.11 1.11 14.59
C ILE A 86 -8.42 1.63 15.99
N LYS A 87 -8.11 0.83 17.01
CA LYS A 87 -8.18 1.23 18.42
C LYS A 87 -6.77 1.49 18.94
N THR A 88 -6.52 2.70 19.41
CA THR A 88 -5.23 3.06 20.04
C THR A 88 -5.13 2.48 21.45
N SER A 89 -3.91 2.52 22.02
CA SER A 89 -3.67 2.18 23.43
C SER A 89 -4.47 3.04 24.41
N THR A 90 -4.81 4.28 24.04
CA THR A 90 -5.66 5.18 24.83
C THR A 90 -7.16 4.83 24.75
N GLY A 91 -7.53 3.83 23.96
CA GLY A 91 -8.93 3.43 23.75
C GLY A 91 -9.66 4.26 22.69
N LEU A 92 -9.00 5.24 22.07
CA LEU A 92 -9.56 6.02 20.96
C LEU A 92 -9.75 5.12 19.74
N ARG A 93 -10.93 5.19 19.11
CA ARG A 93 -11.21 4.51 17.85
C ARG A 93 -11.10 5.48 16.70
N ARG A 94 -10.40 5.09 15.64
CA ARG A 94 -10.27 5.85 14.40
C ARG A 94 -10.77 5.03 13.23
N HIS A 95 -11.61 5.63 12.42
CA HIS A 95 -12.04 5.09 11.13
C HIS A 95 -11.18 5.72 10.03
N ILE A 96 -10.51 4.88 9.25
CA ILE A 96 -9.63 5.34 8.16
C ILE A 96 -10.13 4.70 6.85
N PRO A 97 -10.44 5.49 5.83
CA PRO A 97 -10.74 4.99 4.49
C PRO A 97 -9.56 4.25 3.86
N TYR A 98 -9.80 3.11 3.21
CA TYR A 98 -8.74 2.32 2.54
C TYR A 98 -7.97 3.10 1.48
N ASN A 99 -8.62 4.03 0.79
CA ASN A 99 -8.00 4.86 -0.24
C ASN A 99 -7.03 5.90 0.35
N GLU A 100 -7.15 6.21 1.64
CA GLU A 100 -6.25 7.11 2.36
C GLU A 100 -5.08 6.37 3.00
N VAL A 101 -5.15 5.04 3.14
CA VAL A 101 -4.04 4.27 3.68
C VAL A 101 -2.90 4.13 2.67
N MET A 102 -1.72 4.54 3.10
CA MET A 102 -0.49 4.52 2.30
C MET A 102 0.35 3.27 2.61
N ASN A 103 0.45 2.91 3.90
CA ASN A 103 1.25 1.78 4.34
C ASN A 103 0.75 1.23 5.69
N LEU A 104 1.00 -0.05 5.94
CA LEU A 104 0.73 -0.72 7.21
C LEU A 104 1.87 -1.69 7.50
N HIS A 105 2.40 -1.63 8.72
CA HIS A 105 3.37 -2.60 9.21
C HIS A 105 3.05 -2.99 10.65
N GLU A 106 3.40 -4.24 11.00
CA GLU A 106 3.34 -4.68 12.37
C GLU A 106 4.33 -3.87 13.21
N SER A 107 3.85 -3.33 14.32
CA SER A 107 4.69 -2.54 15.21
C SER A 107 5.55 -3.50 16.03
N LEU A 108 6.86 -3.35 15.92
CA LEU A 108 7.84 -4.13 16.69
C LEU A 108 7.85 -3.78 18.19
N ASP A 109 7.01 -2.84 18.62
CA ASP A 109 6.91 -2.41 20.01
C ASP A 109 6.21 -3.48 20.87
N ARG A 110 6.97 -4.53 21.19
CA ARG A 110 6.64 -5.55 22.18
C ARG A 110 6.73 -4.94 23.58
N ARG A 111 5.81 -4.05 23.95
CA ARG A 111 5.62 -3.72 25.37
C ARG A 111 4.52 -4.59 25.93
N PRO A 112 4.80 -5.43 26.95
CA PRO A 112 3.76 -6.21 27.60
C PRO A 112 2.81 -5.25 28.32
N ILE A 113 1.51 -5.43 28.08
CA ILE A 113 0.46 -4.84 28.90
C ILE A 113 0.57 -5.54 30.26
N LYS A 114 1.08 -4.83 31.27
CA LYS A 114 0.96 -5.27 32.66
C LYS A 114 -0.45 -4.90 33.11
N GLU A 115 -1.21 -5.92 33.50
CA GLU A 115 -2.44 -5.82 34.29
C GLU A 115 -2.19 -5.17 35.65
#